data_AF-A0A0V0H503-F1
#
_entry.id   AF-A0A0V0H503-F1
#
_cell.length_a   1.000
_cell.length_b   1.000
_cell.length_c   1.000
_cell.angle_alpha   90.00
_cell.angle_beta   90.00
_cell.angle_gamma   90.00
#
_symmetry.space_group_name_H-M   'P 1'
#
loop_
_entity.id
_entity.type
_entity.pdbx_description
1 polymer ?
#
loop_
_entity_poly.entity_id
_entity_poly.type
_entity_poly.pdbx_seq_one_letter_code
_entity_poly.pdbx_strand_id
1 'polypeptide(L)' 'MGDITEAVREIWENKWVDYVQLEASGTRGGIVIMWDKRDWTGVLSSVEMYSVSCSFAGIRQVFDW' A
#
# COMPACT_ATOMS: atom_id res chain seq x y z
N MET A 1 20.18 -2.67 1.89
CA MET A 1 18.83 -2.25 2.28
C MET A 1 17.92 -3.21 1.54
N GLY A 2 17.31 -4.16 2.25
CA GLY A 2 16.52 -5.23 1.61
C GLY A 2 15.35 -4.62 0.85
N ASP A 3 15.10 -5.13 -0.35
CA ASP A 3 14.00 -4.63 -1.17
C ASP A 3 12.68 -5.02 -0.51
N ILE A 4 12.01 -4.04 0.13
CA ILE A 4 10.71 -4.26 0.80
C ILE A 4 9.67 -4.85 -0.17
N THR A 5 9.85 -4.68 -1.47
CA THR A 5 9.01 -5.30 -2.50
C THR A 5 9.01 -6.82 -2.39
N GLU A 6 10.14 -7.45 -2.06
CA GLU A 6 10.22 -8.90 -1.87
C GLU A 6 9.45 -9.32 -0.61
N ALA A 7 9.68 -8.63 0.50
CA ALA A 7 8.98 -8.89 1.75
C ALA A 7 7.46 -8.71 1.61
N VAL A 8 7.00 -7.66 0.94
CA VAL A 8 5.58 -7.41 0.66
C VAL A 8 4.97 -8.55 -0.16
N ARG A 9 5.70 -9.06 -1.16
CA ARG A 9 5.24 -10.18 -2.00
C ARG A 9 5.22 -11.50 -1.23
N GLU A 10 6.17 -11.73 -0.33
CA GLU A 10 6.20 -12.90 0.55
C GLU A 10 5.08 -12.86 1.59
N ILE A 11 4.82 -11.70 2.21
CA ILE A 11 3.77 -11.54 3.23
C ILE A 11 2.38 -11.76 2.63
N TRP A 12 2.12 -11.19 1.45
CA TRP A 12 0.79 -11.23 0.83
C TRP A 12 0.59 -12.43 -0.12
N GLU A 13 1.66 -13.18 -0.40
CA GLU A 13 1.71 -14.33 -1.32
C GLU A 13 1.07 -14.08 -2.70
N ASN A 14 1.04 -12.83 -3.16
CA ASN A 14 0.31 -12.46 -4.36
C ASN A 14 1.05 -11.37 -5.14
N LYS A 15 1.30 -11.65 -6.43
CA LYS A 15 2.02 -10.77 -7.37
C LYS A 15 1.28 -9.49 -7.75
N TRP A 16 -0.01 -9.41 -7.41
CA TRP A 16 -0.86 -8.25 -7.67
C TRP A 16 -0.93 -7.30 -6.48
N VAL A 17 -0.20 -7.58 -5.40
CA VAL A 17 -0.02 -6.62 -4.32
C VAL A 17 0.62 -5.35 -4.87
N ASP A 18 0.06 -4.22 -4.48
CA ASP A 18 0.65 -2.91 -4.59
C ASP A 18 0.70 -2.31 -3.19
N TYR A 19 1.62 -1.38 -2.97
CA TYR A 19 1.88 -0.90 -1.62
C TYR A 19 2.42 0.52 -1.59
N VAL A 20 2.27 1.14 -0.43
CA VAL A 20 3.01 2.35 -0.06
C VAL A 20 3.68 2.13 1.28
N GLN A 21 4.83 2.78 1.46
CA GLN A 21 5.57 2.74 2.70
C GLN A 21 5.92 4.14 3.21
N LEU A 22 5.91 4.29 4.53
CA LEU A 22 6.63 5.31 5.27
C LEU A 22 7.83 4.63 5.90
N GLU A 23 9.03 5.04 5.46
CA GLU A 23 10.29 4.51 5.97
C GLU A 23 10.44 4.75 7.47
N ALA A 24 11.02 3.77 8.15
CA ALA A 24 11.40 3.91 9.54
C ALA A 24 12.49 5.00 9.67
N SER A 25 12.43 5.80 10.74
CA SER A 25 13.41 6.87 10.99
C SER A 25 13.88 6.83 12.45
N GLY A 26 15.12 6.39 12.66
CA GLY A 26 15.69 6.19 13.99
C GLY A 26 15.00 5.05 14.75
N THR A 27 14.43 5.34 15.92
CA THR A 27 13.64 4.38 16.73
C THR A 27 12.16 4.33 16.32
N ARG A 28 11.77 5.13 15.33
CA ARG A 28 10.39 5.25 14.88
C ARG A 28 10.14 4.18 13.84
N GLY A 29 9.18 3.30 14.14
CA GLY A 29 8.75 2.28 13.19
C GLY A 29 8.22 2.91 11.89
N GLY A 30 8.27 2.14 10.81
CA GLY A 30 7.67 2.50 9.53
C GLY A 30 6.21 2.06 9.45
N ILE A 31 5.53 2.52 8.40
CA ILE A 31 4.16 2.11 8.07
C ILE A 31 4.19 1.50 6.68
N VAL A 32 3.54 0.35 6.50
CA VAL A 32 3.32 -0.25 5.18
C VAL A 32 1.83 -0.47 4.99
N ILE A 33 1.29 0.02 3.88
CA ILE A 33 -0.10 -0.21 3.47
C ILE A 33 -0.06 -0.99 2.17
N MET A 34 -0.80 -2.10 2.11
CA MET A 34 -0.82 -3.02 0.97
C MET A 34 -2.26 -3.22 0.48
N TRP A 35 -2.45 -3.38 -0.83
CA TRP A 35 -3.75 -3.66 -1.45
C TRP A 35 -3.61 -4.54 -2.69
N ASP A 36 -4.69 -5.24 -3.06
CA ASP A 36 -4.74 -5.96 -4.34
C ASP A 36 -5.12 -4.98 -5.46
N LYS A 37 -4.18 -4.72 -6.37
CA LYS A 37 -4.37 -3.74 -7.45
C LYS A 37 -5.35 -4.19 -8.55
N ARG A 38 -5.89 -5.41 -8.46
CA ARG A 38 -6.96 -5.87 -9.36
C ARG A 38 -8.34 -5.41 -8.91
N ASP A 39 -8.51 -5.20 -7.61
CA ASP A 39 -9.78 -4.79 -7.03
C ASP A 39 -9.77 -3.30 -6.66
N TRP A 40 -8.59 -2.75 -6.33
CA TRP A 40 -8.43 -1.36 -5.88
C TRP A 40 -7.38 -0.59 -6.69
N THR A 41 -7.74 0.59 -7.15
CA THR A 41 -6.78 1.62 -7.59
C THR A 41 -6.46 2.48 -6.37
N GLY A 42 -5.24 2.34 -5.83
CA GLY A 42 -4.74 3.20 -4.78
C GLY A 42 -4.28 4.55 -5.34
N VAL A 43 -4.75 5.64 -4.76
CA VAL A 43 -4.23 7.00 -4.97
C VAL A 43 -3.53 7.42 -3.67
N LEU A 44 -2.20 7.57 -3.74
CA LEU A 44 -1.44 8.12 -2.63
C LEU A 44 -1.84 9.59 -2.44
N SER A 45 -2.46 9.89 -1.30
CA SER A 45 -2.93 11.25 -1.02
C SER A 45 -1.85 12.08 -0.35
N SER A 46 -1.14 11.53 0.63
CA SER A 46 0.03 12.16 1.25
C SER A 46 0.86 11.15 2.05
N VAL A 47 2.17 11.37 2.09
CA VAL A 47 3.09 10.75 3.06
C VAL A 47 3.68 11.90 3.86
N GLU A 48 3.30 12.01 5.13
CA GLU A 48 3.88 12.99 6.04
C GLU A 48 4.89 12.33 6.97
N MET A 49 5.41 13.11 7.91
CA MET A 49 6.48 12.65 8.80
C MET A 49 6.09 11.42 9.65
N TYR A 50 4.80 11.27 9.98
CA TYR A 50 4.27 10.21 10.85
C TYR A 50 2.96 9.59 10.37
N SER A 51 2.50 9.97 9.17
CA SER A 51 1.20 9.57 8.66
C SER A 51 1.32 9.22 7.19
N VAL A 52 0.50 8.25 6.77
CA VAL A 52 0.31 7.91 5.37
C VAL A 52 -1.18 7.94 5.11
N SER A 53 -1.58 8.75 4.14
CA SER A 53 -2.98 8.86 3.72
C SER A 53 -3.12 8.30 2.31
N CYS A 54 -4.01 7.33 2.16
CA CYS A 54 -4.34 6.71 0.88
C CYS A 54 -5.84 6.76 0.64
N SER A 55 -6.23 7.04 -0.60
CA SER A 55 -7.60 6.88 -1.05
C SER A 55 -7.66 5.68 -2.00
N PHE A 56 -8.67 4.84 -1.84
CA PHE A 56 -8.85 3.65 -2.66
C PHE A 56 -10.14 3.76 -3.47
N ALA A 57 -10.03 3.63 -4.78
CA ALA A 57 -11.17 3.51 -5.68
C ALA A 57 -11.31 2.06 -6.14
N GLY A 58 -12.52 1.50 -6.10
CA GLY A 58 -12.75 0.13 -6.55
C GLY A 58 -12.74 0.07 -8.09
N ILE A 59 -11.91 -0.79 -8.67
CA ILE A 59 -11.85 -0.99 -10.14
C ILE A 59 -13.14 -1.67 -10.64
N ARG A 60 -13.75 -2.48 -9.79
CA ARG A 60 -14.99 -3.23 -10.07
C ARG A 60 -16.24 -2.56 -9.51
N GLN A 61 -16.28 -1.23 -9.46
CA GLN A 61 -17.53 -0.52 -9.16
C GLN A 61 -18.46 -0.54 -10.38
N VAL A 62 -18.97 -1.74 -10.74
CA VAL A 62 -20.26 -1.84 -11.43
C VAL A 62 -21.31 -1.92 -10.33
N PHE A 63 -21.62 -0.78 -9.72
CA PHE A 63 -22.87 -0.65 -9.00
C PHE A 63 -23.92 -0.24 -10.03
N ASP A 64 -24.62 -1.22 -10.62
CA ASP A 64 -25.99 -1.00 -11.09
C ASP A 64 -26.86 -0.90 -9.83
N TRP A 65 -27.44 0.27 -9.59
CA TRP A 65 -28.52 0.47 -8.63
C TRP A 65 -29.84 0.65 -9.37
#